data_AF-A0A1A8HF76-F1
#
_entry.id   AF-A0A1A8HF76-F1
#
_cell.length_a   1.000
_cell.length_b   1.000
_cell.length_c   1.000
_cell.angle_alpha   90.00
_cell.angle_beta   90.00
_cell.angle_gamma   90.00
#
_symmetry.space_group_name_H-M   'P 1'
#
loop_
_entity.id
_entity.type
_entity.pdbx_description
1 polymer ?
#
loop_
_entity_poly.entity_id
_entity_poly.type
_entity_poly.pdbx_seq_one_letter_code
_entity_poly.pdbx_strand_id
1 'polypeptide(L)'
;MVELEKEVLPLPPRYRFRDLLLGDWQSDDRVQVEFYVNENTFKERLKLFFIKNQRSSLRVRMFNFALKVLSCLLYIVRVLLDNPQEERRDCVGGVNCTKHNTSSSHPWSEFDWKLIIWVDRPLPLWALQVLVAFISFSETMLLVYLSYKGNVWEQVLRVPFILEMISTVPFMITVILPSFRNLFIPVFLNCWLAKHALENMINDLHRAIQRTHSAMFNQVVILISTLVCLMFTCICGIQHLERAGNNLTLFDSLYFCVVTFSTVGFGDVTPQIWPSQLLVVIMIFVALIVLPIQFEQLAFLWMERQKSGGNYSRYRAQTEKHVVLCVSCLKIDLLMDFLNEFFAHPRLQDYYVVILCPAEMDVQVRRVLHVP
;
A
#
# COMPACT_ATOMS: atom_id res chain seq x y z
N MET A 1 39.11 3.28 -67.66
CA MET A 1 39.60 4.25 -66.65
C MET A 1 38.36 4.91 -66.08
N VAL A 2 37.74 4.37 -65.04
CA VAL A 2 38.18 4.32 -63.62
C VAL A 2 37.89 5.65 -62.93
N GLU A 3 36.96 5.55 -61.96
CA GLU A 3 36.77 6.35 -60.75
C GLU A 3 36.43 7.84 -60.85
N LEU A 4 35.18 8.16 -60.50
CA LEU A 4 34.85 9.35 -59.73
C LEU A 4 33.69 9.04 -58.76
N GLU A 5 33.94 8.16 -57.79
CA GLU A 5 33.08 8.03 -56.61
C GLU A 5 33.27 9.27 -55.73
N LYS A 6 32.27 10.15 -55.70
CA LYS A 6 32.14 11.17 -54.66
C LYS A 6 31.70 10.46 -53.38
N GLU A 7 32.59 10.46 -52.39
CA GLU A 7 32.32 10.04 -51.01
C GLU A 7 31.09 10.79 -50.46
N VAL A 8 29.98 10.07 -50.32
CA VAL A 8 28.85 10.51 -49.50
C VAL A 8 29.18 10.10 -48.07
N LEU A 9 29.46 11.07 -47.20
CA LEU A 9 29.60 10.86 -45.76
C LEU A 9 28.35 10.17 -45.21
N PRO A 10 28.48 9.09 -44.41
CA PRO A 10 27.31 8.42 -43.84
C PRO A 10 26.59 9.36 -42.88
N LEU A 11 25.26 9.42 -43.00
CA LEU A 11 24.39 10.10 -42.04
C LEU A 11 24.62 9.52 -40.63
N PRO A 12 24.63 10.35 -39.57
CA PRO A 12 24.90 9.86 -38.23
C PRO A 12 23.82 8.86 -37.79
N PRO A 13 24.19 7.79 -37.06
CA PRO A 13 23.22 6.84 -36.57
C PRO A 13 22.24 7.56 -35.64
N ARG A 14 20.93 7.39 -35.87
CA ARG A 14 19.89 7.81 -34.92
C ARG A 14 20.14 7.09 -33.60
N TYR A 15 20.69 7.79 -32.62
CA TYR A 15 20.93 7.26 -31.29
C TYR A 15 19.61 6.85 -30.64
N ARG A 16 19.49 5.55 -30.31
CA ARG A 16 18.39 5.04 -29.51
C ARG A 16 18.72 5.32 -28.05
N PHE A 17 17.81 5.98 -27.33
CA PHE A 17 17.97 6.38 -25.92
C PHE A 17 18.38 5.23 -24.97
N ARG A 18 18.19 3.98 -25.42
CA ARG A 18 18.56 2.75 -24.70
C ARG A 18 20.07 2.50 -24.67
N ASP A 19 20.79 2.92 -25.71
CA ASP A 19 22.24 2.70 -25.84
C ASP A 19 23.06 3.69 -25.00
N LEU A 20 22.41 4.77 -24.53
CA LEU A 20 22.97 5.72 -23.54
C LEU A 20 22.88 5.19 -22.09
N LEU A 21 22.06 4.17 -21.82
CA LEU A 21 21.84 3.64 -20.47
C LEU A 21 22.58 2.32 -20.21
N LEU A 22 22.91 1.58 -21.26
CA LEU A 22 23.64 0.32 -21.18
C LEU A 22 25.07 0.59 -21.65
N GLY A 23 25.96 0.87 -20.70
CA GLY A 23 27.37 1.15 -20.97
C GLY A 23 28.11 -0.06 -21.54
N ASP A 24 27.98 -0.28 -22.85
CA ASP A 24 28.92 -1.12 -23.60
C ASP A 24 30.13 -0.25 -23.96
N TRP A 25 31.26 -0.61 -23.35
CA TRP A 25 32.53 0.10 -23.45
C TRP A 25 33.22 -0.30 -24.75
N GLN A 26 33.02 0.50 -25.81
CA GLN A 26 33.89 0.48 -26.98
C GLN A 26 34.64 1.80 -27.03
N SER A 27 35.96 1.68 -26.86
CA SER A 27 36.96 2.74 -26.82
C SER A 27 37.12 3.37 -28.20
N ASP A 28 36.36 4.42 -28.47
CA ASP A 28 36.69 5.41 -29.50
C ASP A 28 36.30 6.80 -29.00
N ASP A 29 37.16 7.76 -29.30
CA ASP A 29 37.17 9.16 -28.86
C ASP A 29 35.79 9.83 -28.86
N ARG A 30 35.08 9.70 -27.74
CA ARG A 30 33.88 10.49 -27.46
C ARG A 30 34.28 11.60 -26.51
N VAL A 31 33.92 12.84 -26.89
CA VAL A 31 33.79 13.97 -25.97
C VAL A 31 33.08 13.43 -24.73
N GLN A 32 33.84 13.22 -23.66
CA GLN A 32 33.26 12.90 -22.38
C GLN A 32 32.39 14.10 -22.06
N VAL A 33 31.06 13.91 -22.08
CA VAL A 33 30.18 14.78 -21.30
C VAL A 33 30.49 14.41 -19.87
N GLU A 34 31.62 14.94 -19.44
CA GLU A 34 32.05 15.06 -18.08
C GLU A 34 30.88 15.74 -17.36
N PHE A 35 30.04 14.96 -16.68
CA PHE A 35 29.09 15.44 -15.68
C PHE A 35 29.89 15.94 -14.47
N TYR A 36 30.81 16.87 -14.74
CA TYR A 36 31.70 17.43 -13.76
C TYR A 36 30.89 18.33 -12.84
N VAL A 37 31.25 18.26 -11.57
CA VAL A 37 30.82 19.08 -10.45
C VAL A 37 29.63 18.53 -9.63
N ASN A 38 28.60 17.88 -10.18
CA ASN A 38 27.39 17.58 -9.38
C ASN A 38 27.31 16.17 -8.73
N GLU A 39 28.03 15.16 -9.24
CA GLU A 39 27.94 13.78 -8.73
C GLU A 39 28.70 13.53 -7.41
N ASN A 40 29.68 14.37 -7.08
CA ASN A 40 30.52 14.18 -5.89
C ASN A 40 30.00 14.87 -4.62
N THR A 41 28.86 15.57 -4.68
CA THR A 41 28.27 16.15 -3.47
C THR A 41 27.63 15.06 -2.62
N PHE A 42 27.76 15.19 -1.29
CA PHE A 42 27.15 14.24 -0.33
C PHE A 42 25.63 14.10 -0.55
N LYS A 43 24.97 15.22 -0.87
CA LYS A 43 23.53 15.25 -1.19
C LYS A 43 23.20 14.40 -2.42
N GLU A 44 23.97 14.49 -3.50
CA GLU A 44 23.68 13.74 -4.72
C GLU A 44 24.00 12.25 -4.56
N ARG A 45 25.05 11.89 -3.78
CA ARG A 45 25.30 10.48 -3.40
C ARG A 45 24.16 9.88 -2.59
N LEU A 46 23.62 10.62 -1.63
CA LEU A 46 22.43 10.20 -0.87
C LEU A 46 21.20 10.10 -1.78
N LYS A 47 21.00 11.05 -2.68
CA LYS A 47 19.89 11.04 -3.65
C LYS A 47 20.00 9.86 -4.62
N LEU A 48 21.21 9.51 -5.03
CA LEU A 48 21.50 8.32 -5.81
C LEU A 48 21.10 7.07 -5.01
N PHE A 49 21.48 6.97 -3.74
CA PHE A 49 21.16 5.81 -2.90
C PHE A 49 19.66 5.68 -2.56
N PHE A 50 18.98 6.75 -2.18
CA PHE A 50 17.59 6.75 -1.72
C PHE A 50 16.57 6.79 -2.86
N ILE A 51 16.86 7.49 -3.97
CA ILE A 51 15.86 7.79 -5.02
C ILE A 51 16.25 7.17 -6.36
N LYS A 52 17.47 7.45 -6.87
CA LYS A 52 17.80 7.08 -8.25
C LYS A 52 18.14 5.58 -8.40
N ASN A 53 18.80 4.99 -7.42
CA ASN A 53 19.24 3.60 -7.47
C ASN A 53 18.09 2.67 -7.07
N GLN A 54 17.55 1.95 -8.04
CA GLN A 54 16.35 1.13 -7.92
C GLN A 54 16.46 0.03 -6.85
N ARG A 55 17.54 -0.76 -6.83
CA ARG A 55 17.70 -1.85 -5.85
C ARG A 55 17.87 -1.33 -4.43
N SER A 56 18.52 -0.17 -4.29
CA SER A 56 18.74 0.44 -2.99
C SER A 56 17.48 1.11 -2.47
N SER A 57 16.81 1.90 -3.32
CA SER A 57 15.53 2.55 -3.00
C SER A 57 14.46 1.54 -2.57
N LEU A 58 14.33 0.41 -3.29
CA LEU A 58 13.38 -0.64 -2.93
C LEU A 58 13.69 -1.27 -1.56
N ARG A 59 14.97 -1.50 -1.23
CA ARG A 59 15.36 -2.01 0.10
C ARG A 59 15.05 -1.01 1.21
N VAL A 60 15.31 0.28 1.00
CA VAL A 60 14.96 1.33 1.97
C VAL A 60 13.45 1.39 2.18
N ARG A 61 12.64 1.36 1.11
CA ARG A 61 11.17 1.34 1.22
C ARG A 61 10.63 0.11 1.92
N MET A 62 11.20 -1.07 1.64
CA MET A 62 10.88 -2.31 2.35
C MET A 62 11.20 -2.23 3.84
N PHE A 63 12.35 -1.65 4.19
CA PHE A 63 12.73 -1.44 5.57
C PHE A 63 11.76 -0.47 6.28
N ASN A 64 11.42 0.65 5.66
CA ASN A 64 10.45 1.60 6.21
C ASN A 64 9.07 0.94 6.36
N PHE A 65 8.59 0.22 5.35
CA PHE A 65 7.35 -0.56 5.44
C PHE A 65 7.36 -1.52 6.65
N ALA A 66 8.45 -2.28 6.84
CA ALA A 66 8.60 -3.19 7.97
C ALA A 66 8.59 -2.45 9.31
N LEU A 67 9.24 -1.30 9.43
CA LEU A 67 9.19 -0.46 10.64
C LEU A 67 7.78 0.05 10.95
N LYS A 68 7.02 0.48 9.93
CA LYS A 68 5.63 0.92 10.13
C LYS A 68 4.73 -0.23 10.58
N VAL A 69 4.84 -1.41 9.95
CA VAL A 69 4.12 -2.61 10.39
C VAL A 69 4.51 -3.00 11.80
N LEU A 70 5.81 -2.99 12.13
CA LEU A 70 6.31 -3.27 13.47
C LEU A 70 5.71 -2.30 14.50
N SER A 71 5.62 -1.00 14.19
CA SER A 71 5.00 -0.03 15.09
C SER A 71 3.52 -0.31 15.37
N CYS A 72 2.77 -0.80 14.37
CA CYS A 72 1.39 -1.25 14.56
C CYS A 72 1.31 -2.54 15.38
N LEU A 73 2.22 -3.49 15.18
CA LEU A 73 2.30 -4.71 16.00
C LEU A 73 2.60 -4.38 17.46
N LEU A 74 3.52 -3.45 17.72
CA LEU A 74 3.82 -2.97 19.07
C LEU A 74 2.62 -2.29 19.72
N TYR A 75 1.77 -1.62 18.93
CA TYR A 75 0.50 -1.09 19.43
C TYR A 75 -0.45 -2.21 19.87
N ILE A 76 -0.59 -3.27 19.07
CA ILE A 76 -1.43 -4.44 19.43
C ILE A 76 -0.90 -5.10 20.71
N VAL A 77 0.40 -5.36 20.79
CA VAL A 77 1.04 -5.94 21.99
C VAL A 77 0.80 -5.05 23.22
N ARG A 78 0.91 -3.73 23.06
CA ARG A 78 0.58 -2.77 24.12
C ARG A 78 -0.87 -2.90 24.57
N VAL A 79 -1.83 -2.97 23.65
CA VAL A 79 -3.25 -3.11 24.00
C VAL A 79 -3.51 -4.43 24.74
N LEU A 80 -2.88 -5.53 24.31
CA LEU A 80 -3.08 -6.85 24.92
C LEU A 80 -2.49 -6.96 26.33
N LEU A 81 -1.43 -6.22 26.62
CA LEU A 81 -0.78 -6.19 27.93
C LEU A 81 -1.43 -5.18 28.90
N ASP A 82 -2.25 -4.27 28.37
CA ASP A 82 -2.84 -3.17 29.12
C ASP A 82 -4.20 -3.59 29.68
N ASN A 83 -4.28 -3.72 31.00
CA ASN A 83 -5.50 -4.09 31.73
C ASN A 83 -6.08 -2.85 32.44
N PRO A 84 -7.08 -2.16 31.87
CA PRO A 84 -7.66 -0.94 32.46
C PRO A 84 -8.37 -1.18 33.80
N GLN A 85 -8.59 -2.44 34.19
CA GLN A 85 -9.19 -2.80 35.48
C GLN A 85 -8.24 -2.63 36.67
N GLU A 86 -6.92 -2.60 36.46
CA GLU A 86 -5.96 -2.34 37.55
C GLU A 86 -5.97 -0.86 37.97
N GLU A 87 -6.00 0.07 37.01
CA GLU A 87 -6.14 1.51 37.31
C GLU A 87 -7.46 1.84 38.03
N ARG A 88 -8.55 1.12 37.72
CA ARG A 88 -9.84 1.29 38.42
C ARG A 88 -9.80 0.76 39.87
N ARG A 89 -8.88 -0.18 40.18
CA ARG A 89 -8.66 -0.71 41.54
C ARG A 89 -7.73 0.15 42.37
N ASP A 90 -6.88 0.97 41.77
CA ASP A 90 -6.05 1.93 42.55
C ASP A 90 -6.90 3.02 43.22
N CYS A 91 -8.12 3.27 42.74
CA CYS A 91 -9.14 4.04 43.46
C CYS A 91 -9.79 3.27 44.63
N VAL A 92 -9.57 1.96 44.76
CA VAL A 92 -10.07 1.11 45.86
C VAL A 92 -9.01 0.96 46.97
N GLY A 93 -7.73 1.19 46.66
CA GLY A 93 -6.60 0.99 47.57
C GLY A 93 -6.16 2.21 48.40
N GLY A 94 -6.72 3.40 48.18
CA GLY A 94 -6.26 4.61 48.87
C GLY A 94 -7.31 5.72 48.99
N VAL A 95 -7.79 5.90 50.21
CA VAL A 95 -8.48 7.10 50.75
C VAL A 95 -9.93 7.35 50.27
N ASN A 96 -10.87 7.07 51.18
CA ASN A 96 -12.26 7.57 51.26
C ASN A 96 -13.00 7.86 49.94
N CYS A 97 -13.53 6.81 49.31
CA CYS A 97 -14.77 6.94 48.55
C CYS A 97 -15.91 6.43 49.42
N THR A 98 -16.83 7.32 49.80
CA THR A 98 -18.08 6.94 50.42
C THR A 98 -18.83 5.99 49.48
N LYS A 99 -19.15 4.79 49.96
CA LYS A 99 -20.12 3.91 49.30
C LYS A 99 -21.46 4.64 49.24
N HIS A 100 -21.73 5.36 48.17
CA HIS A 100 -23.09 5.77 47.84
C HIS A 100 -23.82 4.55 47.27
N ASN A 101 -24.39 3.76 48.19
CA ASN A 101 -25.55 2.93 47.91
C ASN A 101 -26.72 3.87 47.58
N THR A 102 -26.89 4.22 46.30
CA THR A 102 -28.11 4.84 45.82
C THR A 102 -28.37 4.41 44.40
N SER A 103 -29.46 3.66 44.25
CA SER A 103 -30.27 3.61 43.03
C SER A 103 -30.58 5.04 42.57
N SER A 104 -29.80 5.56 41.63
CA SER A 104 -30.08 6.82 40.96
C SER A 104 -29.40 6.82 39.60
N SER A 105 -30.22 6.90 38.55
CA SER A 105 -29.86 7.26 37.18
C SER A 105 -28.63 8.17 37.11
N HIS A 106 -27.51 7.64 36.61
CA HIS A 106 -26.32 8.45 36.33
C HIS A 106 -26.65 9.50 35.26
N PRO A 107 -26.40 10.79 35.49
CA PRO A 107 -26.45 11.82 34.46
C PRO A 107 -25.31 11.59 33.45
N TRP A 108 -25.56 11.93 32.20
CA TRP A 108 -24.67 11.80 31.05
C TRP A 108 -23.43 12.73 31.08
N SER A 109 -22.66 12.87 32.16
CA SER A 109 -21.68 13.98 32.19
C SER A 109 -20.44 13.92 33.08
N GLU A 110 -19.91 12.76 33.48
CA GLU A 110 -18.52 12.69 33.98
C GLU A 110 -17.79 11.51 33.35
N PHE A 111 -17.24 11.74 32.16
CA PHE A 111 -16.38 10.78 31.48
C PHE A 111 -14.94 10.92 31.99
N ASP A 112 -14.31 9.80 32.32
CA ASP A 112 -12.91 9.77 32.74
C ASP A 112 -11.96 9.98 31.55
N TRP A 113 -11.79 11.23 31.13
CA TRP A 113 -10.80 11.65 30.12
C TRP A 113 -9.37 11.21 30.45
N LYS A 114 -9.12 10.95 31.74
CA LYS A 114 -7.84 10.44 32.23
C LYS A 114 -7.48 9.10 31.57
N LEU A 115 -8.44 8.16 31.42
CA LEU A 115 -8.18 6.84 30.79
C LEU A 115 -7.91 6.92 29.28
N ILE A 116 -8.31 8.01 28.63
CA ILE A 116 -8.05 8.23 27.20
C ILE A 116 -6.66 8.84 27.03
N ILE A 117 -6.32 9.84 27.83
CA ILE A 117 -5.07 10.60 27.68
C ILE A 117 -3.88 9.85 28.29
N TRP A 118 -4.08 9.21 29.44
CA TRP A 118 -3.06 8.50 30.18
C TRP A 118 -3.23 7.01 29.97
N VAL A 119 -2.17 6.38 29.50
CA VAL A 119 -2.10 4.97 29.16
C VAL A 119 -0.78 4.43 29.69
N ASP A 120 -0.88 3.51 30.63
CA ASP A 120 0.29 2.86 31.19
C ASP A 120 0.97 1.97 30.15
N ARG A 121 2.26 2.22 29.96
CA ARG A 121 3.09 1.50 28.98
C ARG A 121 4.28 0.88 29.68
N PRO A 122 4.55 -0.42 29.46
CA PRO A 122 5.75 -1.02 30.01
C PRO A 122 6.99 -0.39 29.35
N LEU A 123 7.99 -0.09 30.18
CA LEU A 123 9.27 0.51 29.78
C LEU A 123 9.91 -0.12 28.53
N PRO A 124 9.98 -1.45 28.36
CA PRO A 124 10.58 -2.04 27.16
C PRO A 124 9.80 -1.73 25.87
N LEU A 125 8.46 -1.68 25.92
CA LEU A 125 7.66 -1.30 24.75
C LEU A 125 7.84 0.17 24.40
N TRP A 126 7.86 1.04 25.41
CA TRP A 126 8.12 2.47 25.21
C TRP A 126 9.50 2.69 24.57
N ALA A 127 10.55 2.04 25.09
CA ALA A 127 11.90 2.18 24.56
C ALA A 127 11.99 1.72 23.09
N LEU A 128 11.35 0.61 22.75
CA LEU A 128 11.31 0.10 21.38
C LEU A 128 10.53 1.03 20.45
N GLN A 129 9.39 1.58 20.90
CA GLN A 129 8.61 2.55 20.13
C GLN A 129 9.38 3.85 19.87
N VAL A 130 10.10 4.36 20.88
CA VAL A 130 10.97 5.54 20.74
C VAL A 130 12.08 5.27 19.73
N LEU A 131 12.72 4.09 19.76
CA LEU A 131 13.75 3.72 18.79
C LEU A 131 13.20 3.72 17.35
N VAL A 132 12.05 3.08 17.14
CA VAL A 132 11.38 3.05 15.82
C VAL A 132 11.02 4.47 15.37
N ALA A 133 10.47 5.30 16.27
CA ALA A 133 10.12 6.68 15.97
C ALA A 133 11.34 7.55 15.63
N PHE A 134 12.48 7.35 16.30
CA PHE A 134 13.72 8.05 16.00
C PHE A 134 14.23 7.70 14.59
N ILE A 135 14.23 6.41 14.25
CA ILE A 135 14.63 5.94 12.92
C ILE A 135 13.71 6.54 11.85
N SER A 136 12.39 6.45 12.02
CA SER A 136 11.45 6.94 11.01
C SER A 136 11.44 8.47 10.88
N PHE A 137 11.62 9.19 11.99
CA PHE A 137 11.83 10.64 11.97
C PHE A 137 13.12 11.01 11.20
N SER A 138 14.23 10.31 11.46
CA SER A 138 15.49 10.57 10.75
C SER A 138 15.38 10.30 9.25
N GLU A 139 14.68 9.24 8.86
CA GLU A 139 14.43 8.91 7.45
C GLU A 139 13.58 9.99 6.77
N THR A 140 12.49 10.44 7.41
CA THR A 140 11.61 11.46 6.83
C THR A 140 12.29 12.81 6.71
N MET A 141 13.09 13.23 7.70
CA MET A 141 13.92 14.43 7.60
C MET A 141 14.93 14.34 6.45
N LEU A 142 15.56 13.18 6.29
CA LEU A 142 16.49 12.95 5.18
C LEU A 142 15.77 13.01 3.82
N LEU A 143 14.58 12.40 3.70
CA LEU A 143 13.80 12.44 2.46
C LEU A 143 13.33 13.85 2.11
N VAL A 144 12.95 14.67 3.09
CA VAL A 144 12.62 16.10 2.90
C VAL A 144 13.84 16.85 2.37
N TYR A 145 15.01 16.67 2.98
CA TYR A 145 16.26 17.29 2.54
C TYR A 145 16.66 16.90 1.10
N LEU A 146 16.53 15.61 0.75
CA LEU A 146 16.85 15.09 -0.58
C LEU A 146 15.83 15.50 -1.65
N SER A 147 14.57 15.62 -1.26
CA SER A 147 13.47 15.97 -2.16
C SER A 147 13.26 17.46 -2.32
N TYR A 148 13.99 18.29 -1.56
CA TYR A 148 13.87 19.75 -1.60
C TYR A 148 14.15 20.31 -3.01
N LYS A 149 13.13 20.94 -3.59
CA LYS A 149 13.15 21.59 -4.92
C LYS A 149 12.90 23.11 -4.85
N GLY A 150 12.93 23.71 -3.66
CA GLY A 150 12.72 25.15 -3.44
C GLY A 150 11.53 25.47 -2.53
N ASN A 151 10.47 24.65 -2.54
CA ASN A 151 9.30 24.87 -1.69
C ASN A 151 9.20 23.80 -0.58
N VAL A 152 9.45 24.19 0.68
CA VAL A 152 9.31 23.31 1.85
C VAL A 152 7.84 23.09 2.22
N TRP A 153 6.99 24.10 2.03
CA TRP A 153 5.57 24.04 2.40
C TRP A 153 4.80 22.95 1.66
N GLU A 154 5.13 22.74 0.40
CA GLU A 154 4.54 21.67 -0.41
C GLU A 154 4.84 20.28 0.16
N GLN A 155 5.97 20.10 0.85
CA GLN A 155 6.33 18.83 1.46
C GLN A 155 5.69 18.64 2.84
N VAL A 156 5.65 19.72 3.64
CA VAL A 156 5.10 19.71 4.99
C VAL A 156 3.58 19.48 5.00
N LEU A 157 2.87 20.01 4.00
CA LEU A 157 1.41 19.88 3.91
C LEU A 157 0.95 18.54 3.30
N ARG A 158 1.86 17.61 2.97
CA ARG A 158 1.49 16.28 2.51
C ARG A 158 0.98 15.43 3.67
N VAL A 159 -0.16 14.77 3.48
CA VAL A 159 -0.78 13.84 4.44
C VAL A 159 0.22 12.86 5.07
N PRO A 160 1.11 12.15 4.34
CA PRO A 160 2.08 11.25 4.97
C PRO A 160 3.08 11.96 5.88
N PHE A 161 3.49 13.20 5.56
CA PHE A 161 4.38 13.96 6.44
C PHE A 161 3.65 14.33 7.74
N ILE A 162 2.40 14.80 7.63
CA ILE A 162 1.58 15.16 8.80
C ILE A 162 1.36 13.95 9.71
N LEU A 163 0.99 12.79 9.13
CA LEU A 163 0.80 11.55 9.88
C LEU A 163 2.09 11.09 10.57
N GLU A 164 3.25 11.23 9.90
CA GLU A 164 4.55 10.93 10.51
C GLU A 164 4.84 11.87 11.69
N MET A 165 4.59 13.17 11.54
CA MET A 165 4.83 14.14 12.62
C MET A 165 3.92 13.86 13.82
N ILE A 166 2.64 13.56 13.60
CA ILE A 166 1.68 13.21 14.66
C ILE A 166 2.13 11.94 15.41
N SER A 167 2.69 10.95 14.70
CA SER A 167 3.06 9.68 15.33
C SER A 167 4.46 9.66 15.94
N THR A 168 5.42 10.45 15.44
CA THR A 168 6.83 10.40 15.89
C THR A 168 7.22 11.53 16.83
N VAL A 169 6.75 12.76 16.62
CA VAL A 169 7.16 13.92 17.42
C VAL A 169 6.76 13.77 18.90
N PRO A 170 5.56 13.26 19.25
CA PRO A 170 5.23 13.02 20.65
C PRO A 170 6.21 12.05 21.35
N PHE A 171 6.68 11.00 20.66
CA PHE A 171 7.69 10.10 21.24
C PHE A 171 9.01 10.81 21.53
N MET A 172 9.46 11.71 20.64
CA MET A 172 10.66 12.51 20.88
C MET A 172 10.50 13.41 22.11
N ILE A 173 9.31 14.01 22.28
CA ILE A 173 8.99 14.80 23.47
C ILE A 173 9.03 13.94 24.74
N THR A 174 8.57 12.67 24.70
CA THR A 174 8.63 11.78 25.88
C THR A 174 10.04 11.45 26.36
N VAL A 175 11.06 11.58 25.49
CA VAL A 175 12.47 11.40 25.86
C VAL A 175 12.96 12.60 26.67
N ILE A 176 12.57 13.81 26.27
CA ILE A 176 12.96 15.06 26.93
C ILE A 176 12.21 15.21 28.26
N LEU A 177 10.92 14.87 28.27
CA LEU A 177 10.03 15.05 29.41
C LEU A 177 9.51 13.69 29.90
N PRO A 178 10.12 13.11 30.95
CA PRO A 178 9.75 11.78 31.44
C PRO A 178 8.30 11.71 31.98
N SER A 179 7.71 12.84 32.38
CA SER A 179 6.32 12.91 32.84
C SER A 179 5.30 12.57 31.74
N PHE A 180 5.64 12.73 30.46
CA PHE A 180 4.74 12.44 29.33
C PHE A 180 4.86 11.00 28.80
N ARG A 181 5.60 10.11 29.46
CA ARG A 181 5.76 8.71 29.03
C ARG A 181 4.43 7.94 28.95
N ASN A 182 3.45 8.32 29.75
CA ASN A 182 2.14 7.65 29.75
C ASN A 182 1.12 8.39 28.87
N LEU A 183 1.53 9.44 28.13
CA LEU A 183 0.64 10.11 27.20
C LEU A 183 0.29 9.20 26.01
N PHE A 184 -0.99 9.08 25.69
CA PHE A 184 -1.43 8.35 24.51
C PHE A 184 -0.89 8.96 23.22
N ILE A 185 -0.37 8.10 22.34
CA ILE A 185 0.12 8.47 21.02
C ILE A 185 -0.59 7.57 20.00
N PRO A 186 -1.24 8.12 18.96
CA PRO A 186 -2.03 7.35 17.99
C PRO A 186 -1.13 6.64 16.95
N VAL A 187 -0.27 5.72 17.42
CA VAL A 187 0.68 4.95 16.59
C VAL A 187 -0.04 4.09 15.56
N PHE A 188 -1.28 3.69 15.82
CA PHE A 188 -2.07 2.89 14.89
C PHE A 188 -2.25 3.57 13.52
N LEU A 189 -2.15 4.91 13.43
CA LEU A 189 -2.19 5.65 12.16
C LEU A 189 -1.01 5.32 11.23
N ASN A 190 0.07 4.72 11.74
CA ASN A 190 1.19 4.26 10.94
C ASN A 190 0.80 3.19 9.91
N CYS A 191 -0.38 2.57 10.01
CA CYS A 191 -0.87 1.66 8.97
C CYS A 191 -1.06 2.39 7.62
N TRP A 192 -1.50 3.65 7.63
CA TRP A 192 -1.64 4.46 6.42
C TRP A 192 -0.28 4.82 5.81
N LEU A 193 0.73 5.02 6.65
CA LEU A 193 2.12 5.21 6.20
C LEU A 193 2.69 3.92 5.61
N ALA A 194 2.38 2.77 6.19
CA ALA A 194 2.74 1.46 5.64
C ALA A 194 2.09 1.25 4.26
N LYS A 195 0.80 1.56 4.12
CA LYS A 195 0.08 1.53 2.84
C LYS A 195 0.75 2.45 1.80
N HIS A 196 1.09 3.68 2.18
CA HIS A 196 1.76 4.60 1.27
C HIS A 196 3.15 4.09 0.85
N ALA A 197 3.91 3.50 1.78
CA ALA A 197 5.19 2.85 1.47
C ALA A 197 5.02 1.65 0.53
N LEU A 198 3.96 0.86 0.69
CA LEU A 198 3.59 -0.26 -0.17
C LEU A 198 3.26 0.20 -1.60
N GLU A 199 2.44 1.24 -1.76
CA GLU A 199 2.13 1.84 -3.06
C GLU A 199 3.39 2.33 -3.78
N ASN A 200 4.25 3.04 -3.05
CA ASN A 200 5.53 3.50 -3.56
C ASN A 200 6.41 2.31 -3.99
N MET A 201 6.45 1.23 -3.21
CA MET A 201 7.21 0.03 -3.59
C MET A 201 6.63 -0.62 -4.85
N ILE A 202 5.31 -0.75 -4.97
CA ILE A 202 4.64 -1.34 -6.13
C ILE A 202 4.97 -0.53 -7.39
N ASN A 203 4.95 0.80 -7.30
CA ASN A 203 5.29 1.68 -8.41
C ASN A 203 6.76 1.51 -8.86
N ASP A 204 7.68 1.38 -7.90
CA ASP A 204 9.08 1.08 -8.20
C ASP A 204 9.24 -0.31 -8.82
N LEU A 205 8.52 -1.31 -8.31
CA LEU A 205 8.53 -2.67 -8.83
C LEU A 205 7.99 -2.71 -10.26
N HIS A 206 6.93 -1.96 -10.55
CA HIS A 206 6.35 -1.83 -11.88
C HIS A 206 7.33 -1.20 -12.87
N ARG A 207 8.07 -0.17 -12.43
CA ARG A 207 9.15 0.44 -13.23
C ARG A 207 10.36 -0.49 -13.40
N ALA A 208 10.67 -1.28 -12.38
CA ALA A 208 11.82 -2.16 -12.30
C ALA A 208 11.68 -3.44 -13.14
N ILE A 209 10.51 -4.06 -13.04
CA ILE A 209 10.23 -5.38 -13.55
C ILE A 209 9.22 -5.20 -14.67
N GLN A 210 9.73 -5.03 -15.89
CA GLN A 210 8.95 -5.03 -17.14
C GLN A 210 8.32 -6.42 -17.43
N ARG A 211 8.35 -7.35 -16.47
CA ARG A 211 7.91 -8.74 -16.56
C ARG A 211 6.84 -9.08 -15.51
N THR A 212 5.76 -9.65 -16.01
CA THR A 212 4.88 -10.65 -15.37
C THR A 212 3.89 -10.26 -14.28
N HIS A 213 4.02 -9.15 -13.53
CA HIS A 213 2.93 -8.75 -12.62
C HIS A 213 1.91 -7.86 -13.34
N SER A 214 0.71 -8.41 -13.53
CA SER A 214 -0.41 -7.69 -14.13
C SER A 214 -0.79 -6.47 -13.29
N ALA A 215 -1.11 -5.33 -13.93
CA ALA A 215 -1.65 -4.14 -13.27
C ALA A 215 -2.84 -4.48 -12.33
N MET A 216 -3.61 -5.52 -12.67
CA MET A 216 -4.63 -6.13 -11.81
C MET A 216 -4.14 -6.50 -10.41
N PHE A 217 -2.99 -7.18 -10.33
CA PHE A 217 -2.46 -7.67 -9.07
C PHE A 217 -2.09 -6.49 -8.17
N ASN A 218 -1.47 -5.46 -8.75
CA ASN A 218 -1.14 -4.22 -8.04
C ASN A 218 -2.41 -3.56 -7.47
N GLN A 219 -3.48 -3.46 -8.26
CA GLN A 219 -4.75 -2.89 -7.80
C GLN A 219 -5.38 -3.71 -6.67
N VAL A 220 -5.38 -5.04 -6.80
CA VAL A 220 -5.89 -5.94 -5.74
C VAL A 220 -5.11 -5.76 -4.45
N VAL A 221 -3.78 -5.68 -4.52
CA VAL A 221 -2.93 -5.46 -3.34
C VAL A 221 -3.24 -4.11 -2.68
N ILE A 222 -3.44 -3.05 -3.47
CA ILE A 222 -3.82 -1.73 -2.95
C ILE A 222 -5.18 -1.80 -2.26
N LEU A 223 -6.21 -2.40 -2.89
CA LEU A 223 -7.55 -2.57 -2.30
C LEU A 223 -7.51 -3.39 -0.99
N ILE A 224 -6.76 -4.48 -0.95
CA ILE A 224 -6.64 -5.27 0.28
C ILE A 224 -5.94 -4.43 1.36
N SER A 225 -4.89 -3.70 0.99
CA SER A 225 -4.17 -2.84 1.93
C SER A 225 -5.03 -1.70 2.46
N THR A 226 -5.92 -1.11 1.65
CA THR A 226 -6.83 -0.04 2.08
C THR A 226 -7.87 -0.58 3.06
N LEU A 227 -8.49 -1.72 2.76
CA LEU A 227 -9.44 -2.41 3.62
C LEU A 227 -8.83 -2.74 4.98
N VAL A 228 -7.63 -3.32 4.98
CA VAL A 228 -6.90 -3.65 6.23
C VAL A 228 -6.58 -2.39 7.04
N CYS A 229 -6.12 -1.31 6.41
CA CYS A 229 -5.84 -0.05 7.11
C CYS A 229 -7.11 0.56 7.72
N LEU A 230 -8.20 0.60 6.97
CA LEU A 230 -9.48 1.17 7.39
C LEU A 230 -10.04 0.38 8.58
N MET A 231 -10.09 -0.96 8.46
CA MET A 231 -10.43 -1.88 9.56
C MET A 231 -9.56 -1.64 10.78
N PHE A 232 -8.23 -1.66 10.62
CA PHE A 232 -7.30 -1.50 11.73
C PHE A 232 -7.47 -0.17 12.46
N THR A 233 -7.68 0.94 11.75
CA THR A 233 -7.93 2.24 12.37
C THR A 233 -9.27 2.31 13.10
N CYS A 234 -10.32 1.67 12.57
CA CYS A 234 -11.61 1.57 13.24
C CYS A 234 -11.47 0.79 14.56
N ILE A 235 -10.84 -0.39 14.49
CA ILE A 235 -10.67 -1.28 15.65
C ILE A 235 -9.89 -0.57 16.75
N CYS A 236 -8.72 0.00 16.42
CA CYS A 236 -7.87 0.69 17.39
C CYS A 236 -8.53 1.96 17.93
N GLY A 237 -9.22 2.73 17.07
CA GLY A 237 -9.90 3.96 17.46
C GLY A 237 -11.04 3.71 18.45
N ILE A 238 -11.91 2.75 18.15
CA ILE A 238 -13.04 2.39 19.01
C ILE A 238 -12.56 1.76 20.30
N GLN A 239 -11.65 0.78 20.23
CA GLN A 239 -11.09 0.14 21.41
C GLN A 239 -10.47 1.17 22.35
N HIS A 240 -9.75 2.16 21.82
CA HIS A 240 -9.11 3.19 22.63
C HIS A 240 -10.12 4.17 23.26
N LEU A 241 -11.09 4.67 22.48
CA LEU A 241 -12.08 5.62 22.98
C LEU A 241 -13.04 4.98 23.97
N GLU A 242 -13.45 3.73 23.75
CA GLU A 242 -14.35 2.98 24.64
C GLU A 242 -13.70 2.55 25.96
N ARG A 243 -12.42 2.89 26.18
CA ARG A 243 -11.78 2.72 27.51
C ARG A 243 -12.47 3.50 28.61
N ALA A 244 -12.96 4.70 28.29
CA ALA A 244 -13.70 5.54 29.23
C ALA A 244 -15.17 5.13 29.37
N GLY A 245 -15.63 4.14 28.61
CA GLY A 245 -17.01 3.68 28.54
C GLY A 245 -17.11 2.22 29.00
N ASN A 246 -17.40 1.32 28.07
CA ASN A 246 -17.65 -0.08 28.38
C ASN A 246 -16.40 -0.98 28.30
N ASN A 247 -15.20 -0.43 28.12
CA ASN A 247 -13.92 -1.16 28.02
C ASN A 247 -14.00 -2.35 27.04
N LEU A 248 -14.28 -2.07 25.76
CA LEU A 248 -14.36 -3.11 24.72
C LEU A 248 -13.01 -3.79 24.50
N THR A 249 -13.02 -5.11 24.32
CA THR A 249 -11.82 -5.85 23.92
C THR A 249 -11.46 -5.57 22.45
N LEU A 250 -10.25 -5.93 22.04
CA LEU A 250 -9.85 -5.85 20.62
C LEU A 250 -10.73 -6.73 19.73
N PHE A 251 -11.19 -7.89 20.22
CA PHE A 251 -12.05 -8.79 19.46
C PHE A 251 -13.47 -8.24 19.33
N ASP A 252 -14.03 -7.65 20.38
CA ASP A 252 -15.35 -7.00 20.31
C ASP A 252 -15.33 -5.82 19.34
N SER A 253 -14.22 -5.06 19.35
CA SER A 253 -14.01 -3.94 18.43
C SER A 253 -13.83 -4.41 16.98
N LEU A 254 -13.17 -5.56 16.76
CA LEU A 254 -13.08 -6.21 15.45
C LEU A 254 -14.45 -6.64 14.95
N TYR A 255 -15.21 -7.34 15.78
CA TYR A 255 -16.56 -7.76 15.46
C TYR A 255 -17.44 -6.57 15.10
N PHE A 256 -17.42 -5.50 15.92
CA PHE A 256 -18.13 -4.26 15.63
C PHE A 256 -17.75 -3.66 14.27
N CYS A 257 -16.45 -3.50 13.98
CA CYS A 257 -16.01 -2.90 12.72
C CYS A 257 -16.37 -3.77 11.50
N VAL A 258 -16.30 -5.11 11.60
CA VAL A 258 -16.74 -6.01 10.52
C VAL A 258 -18.24 -5.83 10.27
N VAL A 259 -19.07 -5.92 11.31
CA VAL A 259 -20.53 -5.78 11.22
C VAL A 259 -20.97 -4.41 10.70
N THR A 260 -20.22 -3.37 11.07
CA THR A 260 -20.49 -1.99 10.65
C THR A 260 -20.12 -1.77 9.19
N PHE A 261 -18.92 -2.18 8.75
CA PHE A 261 -18.51 -2.00 7.36
C PHE A 261 -19.19 -2.95 6.39
N SER A 262 -19.67 -4.11 6.85
CA SER A 262 -20.57 -4.96 6.07
C SER A 262 -21.98 -4.41 5.99
N THR A 263 -22.29 -3.28 6.62
CA THR A 263 -23.61 -2.64 6.68
C THR A 263 -24.71 -3.52 7.31
N VAL A 264 -24.32 -4.51 8.13
CA VAL A 264 -25.25 -5.44 8.78
C VAL A 264 -25.88 -4.81 10.02
N GLY A 265 -25.05 -4.24 10.90
CA GLY A 265 -25.53 -3.44 12.05
C GLY A 265 -26.42 -4.18 13.05
N PHE A 266 -25.93 -5.29 13.64
CA PHE A 266 -26.70 -6.04 14.64
C PHE A 266 -27.10 -5.24 15.89
N GLY A 267 -26.28 -4.25 16.27
CA GLY A 267 -26.55 -3.36 17.41
C GLY A 267 -26.31 -3.98 18.79
N ASP A 268 -25.68 -5.15 18.85
CA ASP A 268 -25.26 -5.85 20.06
C ASP A 268 -24.03 -5.21 20.73
N VAL A 269 -23.06 -4.77 19.93
CA VAL A 269 -21.94 -3.91 20.37
C VAL A 269 -22.17 -2.51 19.82
N THR A 270 -22.19 -1.49 20.67
CA THR A 270 -22.41 -0.10 20.25
C THR A 270 -21.56 0.89 21.05
N PRO A 271 -21.04 1.96 20.41
CA PRO A 271 -20.28 2.99 21.10
C PRO A 271 -21.18 3.80 22.04
N GLN A 272 -20.80 3.91 23.31
CA GLN A 272 -21.60 4.58 24.34
C GLN A 272 -21.17 6.04 24.55
N ILE A 273 -19.96 6.40 24.12
CA ILE A 273 -19.38 7.72 24.37
C ILE A 273 -19.51 8.62 23.14
N TRP A 274 -19.72 9.92 23.33
CA TRP A 274 -19.75 10.90 22.24
C TRP A 274 -18.55 10.86 21.26
N PRO A 275 -17.27 10.80 21.70
CA PRO A 275 -16.15 10.79 20.78
C PRO A 275 -16.04 9.47 19.99
N SER A 276 -16.42 8.33 20.58
CA SER A 276 -16.46 7.06 19.86
C SER A 276 -17.60 7.03 18.84
N GLN A 277 -18.77 7.58 19.18
CA GLN A 277 -19.88 7.77 18.24
C GLN A 277 -19.47 8.66 17.05
N LEU A 278 -18.82 9.79 17.31
CA LEU A 278 -18.32 10.69 16.27
C LEU A 278 -17.29 9.99 15.38
N LEU A 279 -16.36 9.23 15.97
CA LEU A 279 -15.37 8.45 15.21
C LEU A 279 -16.06 7.44 14.28
N VAL A 280 -17.05 6.69 14.77
CA VAL A 280 -17.80 5.72 13.97
C VAL A 280 -18.50 6.39 12.79
N VAL A 281 -19.18 7.52 13.03
CA VAL A 281 -19.83 8.30 11.95
C VAL A 281 -18.81 8.70 10.87
N ILE A 282 -17.66 9.25 11.27
CA ILE A 282 -16.60 9.64 10.32
C ILE A 282 -16.08 8.41 9.55
N MET A 283 -15.83 7.30 10.24
CA MET A 283 -15.31 6.08 9.61
C MET A 283 -16.30 5.46 8.62
N ILE A 284 -17.61 5.53 8.89
CA ILE A 284 -18.66 5.09 7.96
C ILE A 284 -18.63 5.94 6.69
N PHE A 285 -18.58 7.28 6.80
CA PHE A 285 -18.49 8.15 5.62
C PHE A 285 -17.23 7.87 4.79
N VAL A 286 -16.07 7.70 5.46
CA VAL A 286 -14.82 7.36 4.77
C VAL A 286 -14.94 6.01 4.06
N ALA A 287 -15.52 4.98 4.69
CA ALA A 287 -15.70 3.67 4.08
C ALA A 287 -16.66 3.71 2.87
N LEU A 288 -17.79 4.41 2.99
CA LEU A 288 -18.79 4.54 1.91
C LEU A 288 -18.27 5.33 0.71
N ILE A 289 -17.28 6.21 0.89
CA ILE A 289 -16.65 6.92 -0.24
C ILE A 289 -15.50 6.10 -0.83
N VAL A 290 -14.61 5.58 0.01
CA VAL A 290 -13.36 4.96 -0.45
C VAL A 290 -13.58 3.58 -1.06
N LEU A 291 -14.45 2.75 -0.46
CA LEU A 291 -14.62 1.37 -0.92
C LEU A 291 -15.25 1.28 -2.31
N PRO A 292 -16.36 1.99 -2.63
CA PRO A 292 -16.95 1.90 -3.96
C PRO A 292 -16.01 2.35 -5.08
N ILE A 293 -15.27 3.45 -4.88
CA ILE A 293 -14.30 3.96 -5.86
C ILE A 293 -13.24 2.88 -6.18
N GLN A 294 -12.76 2.16 -5.16
CA GLN A 294 -11.74 1.14 -5.36
C GLN A 294 -12.29 -0.14 -5.98
N PHE A 295 -13.52 -0.54 -5.63
CA PHE A 295 -14.19 -1.66 -6.27
C PHE A 295 -14.47 -1.38 -7.76
N GLU A 296 -14.89 -0.15 -8.10
CA GLU A 296 -15.09 0.27 -9.49
C GLU A 296 -13.80 0.18 -10.29
N GLN A 297 -12.69 0.72 -9.76
CA GLN A 297 -11.38 0.63 -10.42
C GLN A 297 -10.93 -0.83 -10.61
N LEU A 298 -11.13 -1.68 -9.60
CA LEU A 298 -10.81 -3.10 -9.71
C LEU A 298 -11.67 -3.79 -10.77
N ALA A 299 -12.98 -3.53 -10.76
CA ALA A 299 -13.93 -4.11 -11.72
C ALA A 299 -13.61 -3.67 -13.16
N PHE A 300 -13.30 -2.38 -13.35
CA PHE A 300 -12.87 -1.82 -14.63
C PHE A 300 -11.63 -2.54 -15.16
N LEU A 301 -10.56 -2.61 -14.35
CA LEU A 301 -9.34 -3.28 -14.77
C LEU A 301 -9.57 -4.78 -15.02
N TRP A 302 -10.42 -5.44 -14.21
CA TRP A 302 -10.73 -6.85 -14.36
C TRP A 302 -11.47 -7.13 -15.67
N MET A 303 -12.45 -6.29 -15.99
CA MET A 303 -13.17 -6.35 -17.26
C MET A 303 -12.24 -6.10 -18.44
N GLU A 304 -11.34 -5.10 -18.33
CA GLU A 304 -10.36 -4.80 -19.38
C GLU A 304 -9.40 -5.96 -19.62
N ARG A 305 -8.99 -6.65 -18.55
CA ARG A 305 -8.20 -7.87 -18.67
C ARG A 305 -8.96 -9.00 -19.36
N GLN A 306 -10.25 -9.17 -19.10
CA GLN A 306 -11.05 -10.17 -19.80
C GLN A 306 -11.20 -9.85 -21.29
N LYS A 307 -11.29 -8.57 -21.66
CA LYS A 307 -11.30 -8.13 -23.06
C LYS A 307 -9.95 -8.35 -23.75
N SER A 308 -8.86 -8.10 -23.04
CA SER A 308 -7.48 -8.26 -23.55
C SER A 308 -7.04 -9.72 -23.75
N GLY A 309 -7.87 -10.69 -23.36
CA GLY A 309 -7.58 -12.12 -23.53
C GLY A 309 -6.66 -12.70 -22.45
N GLY A 310 -6.21 -13.93 -22.70
CA GLY A 310 -5.36 -14.70 -21.79
C GLY A 310 -3.90 -14.77 -22.24
N ASN A 311 -3.01 -15.08 -21.30
CA ASN A 311 -1.61 -15.36 -21.63
C ASN A 311 -1.44 -16.87 -21.87
N TYR A 312 -0.87 -17.25 -23.00
CA TYR A 312 -0.40 -18.62 -23.21
C TYR A 312 0.88 -18.84 -22.38
N SER A 313 0.83 -19.77 -21.43
CA SER A 313 1.92 -19.90 -20.44
C SER A 313 3.17 -20.51 -21.07
N ARG A 314 4.35 -20.08 -20.60
CA ARG A 314 5.64 -20.58 -21.10
C ARG A 314 5.80 -22.09 -20.89
N TYR A 315 5.27 -22.60 -19.77
CA TYR A 315 5.27 -24.02 -19.47
C TYR A 315 4.46 -24.79 -20.52
N ARG A 316 3.25 -24.31 -20.83
CA ARG A 316 2.37 -24.93 -21.81
C ARG A 316 2.96 -24.92 -23.23
N ALA A 317 3.61 -23.82 -23.60
CA ALA A 317 4.32 -23.71 -24.87
C ALA A 317 5.50 -24.69 -25.03
N GLN A 318 6.05 -25.23 -23.93
CA GLN A 318 7.13 -26.21 -23.95
C GLN A 318 6.60 -27.65 -23.94
N THR A 319 5.48 -27.91 -23.29
CA THR A 319 4.93 -29.26 -23.13
C THR A 319 3.94 -29.64 -24.23
N GLU A 320 3.17 -28.67 -24.73
CA GLU A 320 2.07 -28.89 -25.66
C GLU A 320 2.39 -28.29 -27.03
N LYS A 321 1.92 -28.96 -28.09
CA LYS A 321 2.04 -28.46 -29.46
C LYS A 321 1.02 -27.35 -29.66
N HIS A 322 1.45 -26.24 -30.27
CA HIS A 322 0.59 -25.10 -30.52
C HIS A 322 0.85 -24.46 -31.88
N VAL A 323 -0.20 -23.86 -32.45
CA VAL A 323 -0.18 -23.09 -33.69
C VAL A 323 -0.72 -21.70 -33.39
N VAL A 324 -0.12 -20.67 -33.98
CA VAL A 324 -0.56 -19.29 -33.81
C VAL A 324 -1.32 -18.83 -35.05
N LEU A 325 -2.58 -18.43 -34.88
CA LEU A 325 -3.44 -17.84 -35.91
C LEU A 325 -3.42 -16.31 -35.76
N CYS A 326 -2.72 -15.63 -36.67
CA CYS A 326 -2.68 -14.16 -36.72
C CYS A 326 -3.77 -13.65 -37.67
N VAL A 327 -4.67 -12.81 -37.17
CA VAL A 327 -5.79 -12.26 -37.92
C VAL A 327 -6.02 -10.79 -37.54
N SER A 328 -6.46 -9.96 -38.48
CA SER A 328 -6.76 -8.54 -38.20
C SER A 328 -8.11 -8.34 -37.51
N CYS A 329 -9.12 -9.08 -37.95
CA CYS A 329 -10.47 -9.10 -37.38
C CYS A 329 -11.04 -10.51 -37.49
N LEU A 330 -11.34 -11.13 -36.35
CA LEU A 330 -11.86 -12.49 -36.31
C LEU A 330 -13.40 -12.47 -36.43
N LYS A 331 -13.93 -13.03 -37.51
CA LYS A 331 -15.36 -13.30 -37.70
C LYS A 331 -15.67 -14.75 -37.37
N ILE A 332 -16.93 -15.04 -37.01
CA ILE A 332 -17.36 -16.40 -36.65
C ILE A 332 -17.23 -17.37 -37.83
N ASP A 333 -17.59 -16.95 -39.05
CA ASP A 333 -17.55 -17.80 -40.24
C ASP A 333 -16.11 -18.27 -40.53
N LEU A 334 -15.17 -17.31 -40.55
CA LEU A 334 -13.75 -17.60 -40.77
C LEU A 334 -13.16 -18.52 -39.68
N LEU A 335 -13.55 -18.30 -38.42
CA LEU A 335 -13.05 -19.12 -37.32
C LEU A 335 -13.58 -20.56 -37.43
N MET A 336 -14.87 -20.73 -37.69
CA MET A 336 -15.48 -22.06 -37.79
C MET A 336 -14.92 -22.84 -38.99
N ASP A 337 -14.80 -22.21 -40.15
CA ASP A 337 -14.23 -22.84 -41.34
C ASP A 337 -12.78 -23.29 -41.08
N PHE A 338 -11.98 -22.43 -40.43
CA PHE A 338 -10.61 -22.76 -40.07
C PHE A 338 -10.54 -23.91 -39.04
N LEU A 339 -11.31 -23.85 -37.95
CA LEU A 339 -11.27 -24.88 -36.91
C LEU A 339 -11.75 -26.23 -37.45
N ASN A 340 -12.81 -26.24 -38.25
CA ASN A 340 -13.34 -27.45 -38.86
C ASN A 340 -12.32 -28.11 -39.79
N GLU A 341 -11.67 -27.32 -40.67
CA GLU A 341 -10.64 -27.85 -41.59
C GLU A 341 -9.38 -28.29 -40.83
N PHE A 342 -8.93 -27.51 -39.85
CA PHE A 342 -7.71 -27.80 -39.09
C PHE A 342 -7.84 -29.08 -38.25
N PHE A 343 -8.97 -29.25 -37.56
CA PHE A 343 -9.22 -30.41 -36.71
C PHE A 343 -9.77 -31.64 -37.47
N ALA A 344 -10.09 -31.52 -38.76
CA ALA A 344 -10.47 -32.66 -39.60
C ALA A 344 -9.34 -33.69 -39.74
N HIS A 345 -8.07 -33.28 -39.63
CA HIS A 345 -6.93 -34.17 -39.77
C HIS A 345 -6.57 -34.85 -38.42
N PRO A 346 -6.47 -36.19 -38.35
CA PRO A 346 -6.29 -36.91 -37.08
C PRO A 346 -4.97 -36.60 -36.36
N ARG A 347 -3.94 -36.14 -37.09
CA ARG A 347 -2.65 -35.76 -36.48
C ARG A 347 -2.66 -34.38 -35.81
N LEU A 348 -3.67 -33.56 -36.10
CA LEU A 348 -3.77 -32.18 -35.62
C LEU A 348 -4.68 -32.03 -34.39
N GLN A 349 -5.36 -33.10 -33.96
CA GLN A 349 -6.29 -33.09 -32.81
C GLN A 349 -5.63 -32.68 -31.49
N ASP A 350 -4.34 -32.97 -31.32
CA ASP A 350 -3.58 -32.64 -30.10
C ASP A 350 -2.94 -31.23 -30.11
N TYR A 351 -3.22 -30.41 -31.12
CA TYR A 351 -2.63 -29.06 -31.24
C TYR A 351 -3.54 -28.00 -30.64
N TYR A 352 -2.94 -27.07 -29.89
CA TYR A 352 -3.62 -25.87 -29.41
C TYR A 352 -3.55 -24.73 -30.43
N VAL A 353 -4.70 -24.17 -30.80
CA VAL A 353 -4.76 -22.98 -31.66
C VAL A 353 -4.77 -21.72 -30.78
N VAL A 354 -3.74 -20.88 -30.90
CA VAL A 354 -3.61 -19.60 -30.20
C VAL A 354 -3.94 -18.47 -31.18
N ILE A 355 -4.97 -17.68 -30.88
CA ILE A 355 -5.43 -16.61 -31.75
C ILE A 355 -4.79 -15.28 -31.32
N LEU A 356 -4.15 -14.58 -32.26
CA LEU A 356 -3.67 -13.22 -32.09
C LEU A 356 -4.48 -12.28 -32.99
N CYS A 357 -5.29 -11.43 -32.37
CA CYS A 357 -6.14 -10.46 -33.03
C CYS A 357 -6.01 -9.09 -32.33
N PRO A 358 -5.79 -7.99 -33.07
CA PRO A 358 -5.72 -6.65 -32.48
C PRO A 358 -7.09 -6.07 -32.14
N ALA A 359 -8.17 -6.56 -32.79
CA ALA A 359 -9.53 -6.15 -32.52
C ALA A 359 -10.12 -6.89 -31.30
N GLU A 360 -11.03 -6.24 -30.58
CA GLU A 360 -11.79 -6.88 -29.50
C GLU A 360 -12.59 -8.09 -30.04
N MET A 361 -12.68 -9.12 -29.22
CA MET A 361 -13.38 -10.35 -29.59
C MET A 361 -14.90 -10.15 -29.57
N ASP A 362 -15.55 -10.45 -30.69
CA ASP A 362 -17.01 -10.38 -30.79
C ASP A 362 -17.71 -11.38 -29.85
N VAL A 363 -18.91 -11.05 -29.40
CA VAL A 363 -19.68 -11.86 -28.45
C VAL A 363 -20.00 -13.24 -29.03
N GLN A 364 -20.23 -13.32 -30.35
CA GLN A 364 -20.50 -14.60 -31.02
C GLN A 364 -19.27 -15.50 -31.03
N VAL A 365 -18.10 -14.95 -31.38
CA VAL A 365 -16.81 -15.66 -31.32
C VAL A 365 -16.53 -16.16 -29.90
N ARG A 366 -16.77 -15.31 -28.89
CA ARG A 366 -16.57 -15.68 -27.49
C ARG A 366 -17.40 -16.91 -27.10
N ARG A 367 -18.65 -17.02 -27.58
CA ARG A 367 -19.50 -18.19 -27.32
C ARG A 367 -18.95 -19.46 -27.94
N VAL A 368 -18.45 -19.39 -29.18
CA VAL A 368 -17.85 -20.54 -29.88
C VAL A 368 -16.62 -21.07 -29.15
N LEU A 369 -15.75 -20.17 -28.67
CA LEU A 369 -14.55 -20.55 -27.92
C LEU A 369 -14.84 -21.12 -26.52
N HIS A 370 -16.07 -20.98 -26.02
CA HIS A 370 -16.51 -21.58 -24.76
C HIS A 370 -17.18 -22.95 -24.93
N VAL A 371 -17.34 -23.44 -26.16
CA VAL A 371 -17.86 -24.79 -26.43
C VAL A 371 -16.79 -25.80 -25.99
N PRO A 372 -17.16 -26.83 -25.21
CA PRO A 372 -16.23 -27.80 -24.64
C PRO A 372 -15.57 -28.72 -25.68
#